data_AF-Q7U472-F1
#
_entry.id   AF-Q7U472-F1
#
_cell.length_a   1.000
_cell.length_b   1.000
_cell.length_c   1.000
_cell.angle_alpha   90.00
_cell.angle_beta   90.00
_cell.angle_gamma   90.00
#
_symmetry.space_group_name_H-M   'P 1'
#
loop_
_entity.id
_entity.type
_entity.pdbx_description
1 polymer ?
#
loop_
_entity_poly.entity_id
_entity_poly.type
_entity_poly.pdbx_seq_one_letter_code
_entity_poly.pdbx_strand_id
1 'polypeptide(L)'
;MAGDDVIATGEGKYRVWGGEDNDTFKTLDGGKGFMKIMDFEAGDSITFCGCASTRIEQRGKNAWIVKNDDVKAVVKGVTAADLQIDFDQAIITMVADPLA
;
A
#
# COMPACT_ATOMS: atom_id res chain seq x y z
N MET A 1 14.79 -8.08 -12.63
CA MET A 1 15.14 -6.77 -12.05
C MET A 1 15.21 -7.06 -10.57
N ALA A 2 16.34 -6.77 -9.95
CA ALA A 2 16.59 -7.03 -8.54
C ALA A 2 17.05 -5.70 -7.93
N GLY A 3 16.65 -5.47 -6.68
CA GLY A 3 16.85 -4.24 -5.93
C GLY A 3 15.56 -3.48 -5.68
N ASP A 4 15.54 -2.77 -4.55
CA ASP A 4 14.44 -1.92 -4.08
C ASP A 4 13.90 -0.98 -5.18
N ASP A 5 12.66 -1.22 -5.61
CA ASP A 5 11.99 -0.47 -6.67
C ASP A 5 11.05 0.62 -6.11
N VAL A 6 10.87 1.71 -6.88
CA VAL A 6 9.83 2.71 -6.62
C VAL A 6 8.77 2.66 -7.72
N ILE A 7 7.58 2.21 -7.34
CA ILE A 7 6.48 1.93 -8.27
C ILE A 7 5.40 2.99 -8.12
N ALA A 8 5.19 3.76 -9.18
CA ALA A 8 4.17 4.79 -9.26
C ALA A 8 3.33 4.62 -10.52
N THR A 9 2.05 4.97 -10.42
CA THR A 9 1.10 4.92 -11.54
C THR A 9 0.41 6.27 -11.73
N GLY A 10 -0.02 6.54 -12.96
CA GLY A 10 -0.95 7.64 -13.23
C GLY A 10 -2.39 7.33 -12.78
N GLU A 11 -3.33 8.20 -13.13
CA GLU A 11 -4.76 7.92 -12.92
C GLU A 11 -5.19 6.66 -13.69
N GLY A 12 -6.03 5.84 -13.08
CA GLY A 12 -6.48 4.57 -13.64
C GLY A 12 -6.44 3.42 -12.65
N LYS A 13 -6.68 2.21 -13.16
CA LYS A 13 -6.65 0.98 -12.38
C LYS A 13 -5.51 0.10 -12.86
N TYR A 14 -4.50 -0.06 -12.02
CA TYR A 14 -3.28 -0.79 -12.37
C TYR A 14 -3.12 -2.00 -11.47
N ARG A 15 -2.56 -3.08 -12.01
CA ARG A 15 -1.95 -4.13 -11.19
C ARG A 15 -0.46 -3.87 -11.20
N VAL A 16 0.15 -3.91 -10.03
CA VAL A 16 1.58 -3.65 -9.83
C VAL A 16 2.19 -4.78 -9.03
N TRP A 17 3.47 -5.02 -9.32
CA TRP A 17 4.31 -6.03 -8.68
C TRP A 17 5.59 -5.33 -8.26
N GLY A 18 6.00 -5.59 -7.01
CA GLY A 18 7.30 -5.19 -6.47
C GLY A 18 8.39 -6.04 -7.09
N GLY A 19 8.27 -7.35 -6.87
CA GLY A 19 9.33 -8.29 -7.16
C GLY A 19 9.79 -8.94 -5.87
N GLU A 20 11.08 -9.23 -5.81
CA GLU A 20 11.78 -9.56 -4.56
C GLU A 20 12.47 -8.26 -4.10
N ASP A 21 12.76 -8.10 -2.80
CA ASP A 21 13.41 -6.96 -2.13
C ASP A 21 12.42 -5.95 -1.49
N ASN A 22 12.90 -4.77 -1.04
CA ASN A 22 12.08 -3.82 -0.26
C ASN A 22 11.51 -2.73 -1.16
N ASP A 23 10.30 -2.93 -1.67
CA ASP A 23 9.73 -2.06 -2.69
C ASP A 23 8.85 -0.95 -2.12
N THR A 24 8.79 0.16 -2.83
CA THR A 24 7.97 1.33 -2.46
C THR A 24 6.87 1.58 -3.47
N PHE A 25 5.62 1.40 -3.05
CA PHE A 25 4.43 1.68 -3.86
C PHE A 25 3.89 3.08 -3.54
N LYS A 26 3.95 3.99 -4.51
CA LYS A 26 3.55 5.39 -4.31
C LYS A 26 2.13 5.65 -4.82
N THR A 27 1.22 5.92 -3.89
CA THR A 27 -0.17 6.25 -4.21
C THR A 27 -0.32 7.70 -4.69
N LEU A 28 -1.35 7.94 -5.51
CA LEU A 28 -1.73 9.29 -5.92
C LEU A 28 -2.56 9.98 -4.83
N ASP A 29 -2.24 11.24 -4.56
CA ASP A 29 -3.06 12.09 -3.70
C ASP A 29 -4.18 12.79 -4.48
N GLY A 30 -5.17 12.01 -4.88
CA GLY A 30 -6.25 12.46 -5.77
C GLY A 30 -6.38 11.55 -7.00
N GLY A 31 -7.03 12.05 -8.05
CA GLY A 31 -7.26 11.32 -9.29
C GLY A 31 -8.26 10.16 -9.15
N LYS A 32 -8.67 9.59 -10.28
CA LYS A 32 -9.60 8.44 -10.29
C LYS A 32 -8.84 7.12 -10.43
N GLY A 33 -9.24 6.13 -9.62
CA GLY A 33 -8.70 4.77 -9.70
C GLY A 33 -7.71 4.46 -8.58
N PHE A 34 -7.06 3.30 -8.68
CA PHE A 34 -6.19 2.77 -7.63
C PHE A 34 -5.16 1.81 -8.22
N MET A 35 -4.05 1.63 -7.52
CA MET A 35 -3.15 0.52 -7.76
C MET A 35 -3.55 -0.69 -6.93
N LYS A 36 -3.53 -1.87 -7.55
CA LYS A 36 -3.68 -3.15 -6.88
C LYS A 36 -2.30 -3.80 -6.79
N ILE A 37 -1.76 -3.84 -5.59
CA ILE A 37 -0.48 -4.45 -5.28
C ILE A 37 -0.70 -5.95 -5.14
N MET A 38 0.10 -6.74 -5.83
CA MET A 38 -0.18 -8.14 -6.07
C MET A 38 0.62 -9.10 -5.18
N ASP A 39 1.71 -8.61 -4.60
CA ASP A 39 2.81 -9.34 -3.97
C ASP A 39 3.41 -8.58 -2.77
N PHE A 40 2.65 -7.68 -2.13
CA PHE A 40 3.14 -6.91 -0.98
C PHE A 40 3.59 -7.81 0.17
N GLU A 41 4.82 -7.62 0.65
CA GLU A 41 5.42 -8.43 1.69
C GLU A 41 6.16 -7.61 2.76
N ALA A 42 6.79 -8.32 3.71
CA ALA A 42 7.55 -7.66 4.77
C ALA A 42 8.84 -7.05 4.20
N GLY A 43 9.03 -5.75 4.42
CA GLY A 43 10.11 -4.98 3.79
C GLY A 43 9.54 -3.88 2.89
N ASP A 44 8.43 -4.19 2.21
CA ASP A 44 7.73 -3.24 1.35
C ASP A 44 7.08 -2.10 2.13
N SER A 45 6.88 -0.99 1.43
CA SER A 45 6.17 0.17 1.92
C SER A 45 5.19 0.74 0.89
N ILE A 46 4.08 1.30 1.39
CA ILE A 46 3.19 2.13 0.59
C ILE A 46 3.37 3.57 1.05
N THR A 47 3.90 4.43 0.18
CA THR A 47 3.91 5.88 0.43
C THR A 47 2.57 6.49 0.05
N PHE A 48 2.02 7.31 0.94
CA PHE A 48 0.78 8.03 0.72
C PHE A 48 0.90 9.51 1.09
N CYS A 49 -0.19 10.26 1.01
CA CYS A 49 -0.18 11.71 1.22
C CYS A 49 0.09 12.14 2.67
N GLY A 50 0.20 11.22 3.63
CA GLY A 50 0.29 11.53 5.07
C GLY A 50 -1.01 12.08 5.67
N CYS A 51 -2.09 12.16 4.89
CA CYS A 51 -3.34 12.76 5.33
C CYS A 51 -4.06 11.90 6.37
N ALA A 52 -4.52 12.51 7.46
CA ALA A 52 -5.27 11.86 8.54
C ALA A 52 -6.58 11.18 8.12
N SER A 53 -7.10 11.48 6.93
CA SER A 53 -8.29 10.81 6.37
C SER A 53 -7.99 9.48 5.66
N THR A 54 -6.72 9.07 5.62
CA THR A 54 -6.29 7.76 5.13
C THR A 54 -6.54 6.70 6.20
N ARG A 55 -7.12 5.57 5.81
CA ARG A 55 -7.35 4.41 6.67
C ARG A 55 -7.16 3.12 5.90
N ILE A 56 -6.90 2.03 6.62
CA ILE A 56 -6.92 0.67 6.10
C ILE A 56 -8.29 0.07 6.40
N GLU A 57 -8.93 -0.51 5.39
CA GLU A 57 -10.18 -1.26 5.53
C GLU A 57 -10.00 -2.71 5.08
N GLN A 58 -10.58 -3.65 5.83
CA GLN A 58 -10.68 -5.04 5.36
C GLN A 58 -11.86 -5.17 4.38
N ARG A 59 -11.63 -5.70 3.18
CA ARG A 59 -12.73 -6.12 2.28
C ARG A 59 -12.40 -7.45 1.60
N GLY A 60 -13.14 -8.49 2.00
CA GLY A 60 -12.89 -9.86 1.54
C GLY A 60 -11.52 -10.34 2.03
N LYS A 61 -10.65 -10.77 1.11
CA LYS A 61 -9.28 -11.23 1.40
C LYS A 61 -8.21 -10.16 1.13
N ASN A 62 -8.59 -8.89 1.10
CA ASN A 62 -7.67 -7.80 0.73
C ASN A 62 -7.80 -6.66 1.74
N ALA A 63 -6.69 -5.98 2.00
CA ALA A 63 -6.65 -4.70 2.67
C ALA A 63 -6.81 -3.57 1.64
N TRP A 64 -7.60 -2.56 1.95
CA TRP A 64 -7.90 -1.43 1.09
C TRP A 64 -7.41 -0.16 1.76
N ILE A 65 -6.53 0.57 1.09
CA ILE A 65 -6.07 1.88 1.55
C ILE A 65 -7.03 2.91 0.99
N VAL A 66 -7.76 3.58 1.87
CA VAL A 66 -8.86 4.47 1.51
C VAL A 66 -8.60 5.85 2.11
N LYS A 67 -8.71 6.90 1.29
CA LYS A 67 -8.72 8.29 1.73
C LYS A 67 -10.13 8.85 1.53
N ASN A 68 -10.82 9.23 2.62
CA ASN A 68 -12.26 9.56 2.57
C ASN A 68 -13.07 8.39 1.95
N ASP A 69 -13.71 8.58 0.80
CA ASP A 69 -14.44 7.50 0.09
C ASP A 69 -13.68 6.96 -1.12
N ASP A 70 -12.45 7.44 -1.34
CA ASP A 70 -11.66 7.09 -2.51
C ASP A 70 -10.59 6.05 -2.18
N VAL A 71 -10.53 5.02 -3.02
CA VAL A 71 -9.60 3.91 -2.86
C VAL A 71 -8.29 4.30 -3.52
N LYS A 72 -7.19 4.26 -2.77
CA LYS A 72 -5.86 4.62 -3.25
C LYS A 72 -5.01 3.42 -3.60
N ALA A 73 -5.10 2.37 -2.79
CA ALA A 73 -4.48 1.09 -3.08
C ALA A 73 -5.34 -0.08 -2.58
N VAL A 74 -5.16 -1.23 -3.21
CA VAL A 74 -5.68 -2.52 -2.74
C VAL A 74 -4.51 -3.48 -2.63
N VAL A 75 -4.28 -4.00 -1.42
CA VAL A 75 -3.22 -4.96 -1.15
C VAL A 75 -3.81 -6.36 -1.22
N LYS A 76 -3.43 -7.12 -2.25
CA LYS A 76 -4.03 -8.42 -2.53
C LYS A 76 -3.58 -9.46 -1.51
N GLY A 77 -4.53 -10.18 -0.90
CA GLY A 77 -4.22 -11.33 -0.04
C GLY A 77 -3.74 -10.98 1.36
N VAL A 78 -3.57 -9.69 1.67
CA VAL A 78 -3.12 -9.20 2.97
C VAL A 78 -4.33 -8.79 3.82
N THR A 79 -4.28 -9.06 5.12
CA THR A 79 -5.30 -8.62 6.08
C THR A 79 -4.99 -7.20 6.55
N ALA A 80 -6.02 -6.38 6.75
CA ALA A 80 -5.89 -5.03 7.27
C ALA A 80 -5.18 -4.97 8.63
N ALA A 81 -5.33 -6.01 9.46
CA ALA A 81 -4.68 -6.11 10.76
C ALA A 81 -3.17 -6.41 10.66
N ASP A 82 -2.71 -6.91 9.52
CA ASP A 82 -1.30 -7.19 9.26
C ASP A 82 -0.57 -5.94 8.75
N LEU A 83 -1.28 -4.82 8.57
CA LEU A 83 -0.74 -3.55 8.11
C LEU A 83 -0.82 -2.50 9.22
N GLN A 84 0.17 -1.61 9.25
CA GLN A 84 0.21 -0.45 10.13
C GLN A 84 0.43 0.83 9.33
N ILE A 85 -0.20 1.92 9.76
CA ILE A 85 0.01 3.26 9.21
C ILE A 85 0.92 4.03 10.15
N ASP A 86 2.00 4.58 9.60
CA ASP A 86 2.78 5.64 10.22
C ASP A 86 2.42 6.97 9.53
N PHE A 87 1.69 7.83 10.24
CA PHE A 87 1.28 9.13 9.72
C PHE A 87 2.41 10.17 9.74
N ASP A 88 3.39 10.03 10.63
CA ASP A 88 4.53 10.94 10.72
C ASP A 88 5.49 10.72 9.54
N GLN A 89 5.67 9.47 9.14
CA GLN A 89 6.47 9.08 7.98
C GLN A 89 5.67 9.02 6.67
N ALA A 90 4.34 9.09 6.73
CA ALA A 90 3.44 8.94 5.59
C ALA A 90 3.62 7.61 4.83
N ILE A 91 3.86 6.53 5.58
CA ILE A 91 4.03 5.17 5.04
C ILE A 91 3.05 4.19 5.66
N ILE A 92 2.77 3.11 4.92
CA ILE A 92 2.06 1.92 5.39
C ILE A 92 2.97 0.73 5.16
N THR A 93 3.19 -0.08 6.18
CA THR A 93 4.06 -1.26 6.14
C THR A 93 3.37 -2.45 6.76
N MET A 94 3.93 -3.64 6.59
CA MET A 94 3.55 -4.80 7.39
C MET A 94 3.82 -4.50 8.88
N VAL A 95 2.95 -4.98 9.76
CA VAL A 95 3.23 -5.02 11.20
C VAL A 95 4.48 -5.88 11.39
N ALA A 96 5.50 -5.32 12.04
CA ALA A 96 6.67 -6.10 12.41
C ALA A 96 6.24 -7.20 13.39
N ASP A 97 6.57 -8.47 13.10
CA ASP A 97 6.42 -9.52 14.09
C ASP A 97 7.43 -9.25 15.21
N PRO A 98 7.00 -8.99 16.45
CA PRO A 98 7.92 -8.71 17.55
C PRO A 98 8.79 -9.93 17.94
N LEU A 99 8.55 -11.10 17.33
CA LEU A 99 9.28 -12.34 17.57
C LEU A 99 10.19 -12.78 16.40
N ALA A 100 10.27 -11.99 15.31
CA ALA A 100 11.17 -12.25 14.19
C ALA A 100 12.64 -11.87 14.49
#